data_AF-A0A841E5S5-F1
#
_entry.id   AF-A0A841E5S5-F1
#
_cell.length_a   1.000
_cell.length_b   1.000
_cell.length_c   1.000
_cell.angle_alpha   90.00
_cell.angle_beta   90.00
_cell.angle_gamma   90.00
#
_symmetry.space_group_name_H-M   'P 1'
#
loop_
_entity.id
_entity.type
_entity.pdbx_description
1 polymer ?
#
loop_
_entity_poly.entity_id
_entity_poly.type
_entity_poly.pdbx_seq_one_letter_code
_entity_poly.pdbx_strand_id
1 'polypeptide(L)' 'MEDFEETYTRMRAAGVEFVTDPRSEPYGRVAVFLDIAGNRWDLLGPE' A
#
# COMPACT_ATOMS: atom_id res chain seq x y z
N MET A 1 6.40 11.89 9.24
CA MET A 1 6.86 10.87 8.28
C MET A 1 5.83 9.78 8.44
N GLU A 2 4.85 9.73 7.54
CA GLU A 2 3.76 8.74 7.67
C GLU A 2 4.38 7.35 7.46
N ASP A 3 4.28 6.50 8.49
CA ASP A 3 4.78 5.15 8.46
C ASP A 3 3.98 4.34 7.44
N PHE A 4 4.66 3.70 6.48
CA PHE A 4 4.04 2.85 5.46
C PHE A 4 3.05 1.85 6.07
N GLU A 5 3.42 1.26 7.20
CA GLU A 5 2.59 0.29 7.94
C GLU A 5 1.30 0.90 8.50
N GLU A 6 1.34 2.16 8.97
CA GLU A 6 0.15 2.86 9.47
C GLU A 6 -0.82 3.13 8.31
N THR A 7 -0.32 3.64 7.19
CA THR A 7 -1.13 3.87 5.99
C THR A 7 -1.70 2.56 5.44
N TYR A 8 -0.88 1.52 5.34
CA TYR A 8 -1.29 0.19 4.88
C TYR A 8 -2.40 -0.39 5.77
N THR A 9 -2.21 -0.35 7.10
CA THR A 9 -3.19 -0.85 8.07
C THR A 9 -4.50 -0.06 8.00
N ARG A 10 -4.42 1.27 7.90
CA ARG A 10 -5.60 2.14 7.79
C ARG A 10 -6.37 1.88 6.49
N MET A 11 -5.69 1.73 5.37
CA MET A 11 -6.31 1.43 4.07
C MET A 11 -6.98 0.05 4.11
N ARG A 12 -6.31 -0.96 4.69
CA ARG A 12 -6.91 -2.28 4.87
C ARG A 12 -8.15 -2.25 5.77
N ALA A 13 -8.09 -1.50 6.88
CA ALA A 13 -9.24 -1.33 7.77
C ALA A 13 -10.40 -0.58 7.11
N ALA A 14 -10.12 0.28 6.14
CA ALA A 14 -11.11 0.96 5.31
C ALA A 14 -11.69 0.07 4.18
N GLY A 15 -11.22 -1.18 4.05
CA GLY A 15 -11.70 -2.13 3.03
C GLY A 15 -11.02 -2.02 1.67
N VAL A 16 -9.87 -1.33 1.59
CA VAL A 16 -9.06 -1.31 0.37
C VAL A 16 -8.49 -2.71 0.12
N GLU A 17 -8.66 -3.20 -1.10
CA GLU A 17 -8.14 -4.49 -1.54
C GLU A 17 -6.69 -4.36 -2.02
N PHE A 18 -5.76 -4.98 -1.29
CA PHE A 18 -4.38 -5.13 -1.73
C PHE A 18 -4.22 -6.41 -2.54
N VAL A 19 -3.65 -6.30 -3.73
CA VAL A 19 -3.44 -7.43 -4.66
C VAL A 19 -2.07 -8.07 -4.49
N THR A 20 -1.14 -7.40 -3.80
CA THR A 20 0.18 -7.93 -3.44
C THR A 20 0.49 -7.58 -2.00
N ASP A 21 1.15 -8.49 -1.29
CA ASP A 21 1.75 -8.17 0.01
C ASP A 21 2.80 -7.06 -0.12
N PRO A 22 3.00 -6.23 0.93
CA PRO A 22 4.07 -5.24 0.96
C PRO A 22 5.45 -5.87 0.76
N ARG A 23 6.22 -5.34 -0.19
CA ARG A 23 7.60 -5.75 -0.48
C ARG A 23 8.57 -4.60 -0.26
N SER A 24 9.79 -4.93 0.15
CA SER A 24 10.88 -3.97 0.28
C SER A 24 11.62 -3.84 -1.05
N GLU A 25 11.76 -2.61 -1.52
CA GLU A 25 12.51 -2.23 -2.72
C GLU A 25 13.64 -1.27 -2.32
N PRO A 26 14.67 -1.06 -3.15
CA PRO A 26 15.81 -0.20 -2.82
C PRO A 26 15.45 1.26 -2.50
N TYR A 27 14.24 1.68 -2.87
CA TYR A 27 13.70 3.03 -2.70
C TYR A 27 12.62 3.12 -1.62
N GLY A 28 12.36 2.05 -0.86
CA GLY A 28 11.37 2.00 0.20
C GLY A 28 10.45 0.79 0.11
N ARG A 29 9.33 0.84 0.84
CA ARG A 29 8.35 -0.24 0.87
C ARG A 29 7.18 0.04 -0.05
N VAL A 30 6.77 -0.97 -0.82
CA VAL A 30 5.70 -0.83 -1.81
C VAL A 30 4.64 -1.93 -1.66
N ALA A 31 3.37 -1.58 -1.82
CA ALA A 31 2.26 -2.52 -1.96
C ALA A 31 1.29 -2.06 -3.04
N VAL A 32 0.74 -2.99 -3.82
CA VAL A 32 -0.23 -2.68 -4.88
C VAL A 32 -1.65 -2.91 -4.36
N PHE A 33 -2.53 -1.93 -4.57
CA PHE A 33 -3.95 -2.03 -4.26
C PHE A 33 -4.84 -1.69 -5.46
N LEU A 34 -6.11 -2.08 -5.38
CA LEU A 34 -7.13 -1.71 -6.34
C LEU A 34 -7.99 -0.57 -5.82
N ASP A 35 -8.23 0.42 -6.67
CA ASP A 35 -9.26 1.43 -6.42
C ASP A 35 -10.66 0.91 -6.74
N ILE A 36 -11.68 1.72 -6.43
CA ILE A 36 -13.09 1.40 -6.68
C ILE A 36 -13.46 1.22 -8.15
N ALA A 37 -12.62 1.70 -9.08
CA ALA A 37 -12.78 1.53 -10.51
C ALA A 37 -11.97 0.34 -11.07
N GLY A 38 -11.25 -0.38 -10.21
CA GLY A 38 -10.41 -1.52 -10.57
C GLY A 38 -9.02 -1.14 -11.11
N ASN A 39 -8.59 0.13 -10.96
CA ASN A 39 -7.23 0.51 -11.33
C ASN A 39 -6.24 0.07 -10.26
N ARG A 40 -5.04 -0.31 -10.69
CA ARG A 40 -3.94 -0.69 -9.81
C ARG A 40 -3.12 0.53 -9.44
N TRP A 41 -2.87 0.68 -8.14
CA TRP A 41 -2.07 1.77 -7.59
C TRP A 41 -1.01 1.23 -6.65
N ASP A 42 0.18 1.82 -6.72
CA ASP A 42 1.28 1.55 -5.80
C ASP A 42 1.19 2.49 -4.59
N LEU A 43 1.05 1.91 -3.40
CA LEU A 43 1.35 2.59 -2.15
C LEU A 43 2.86 2.52 -1.95
N LEU A 44 3.54 3.66 -1.97
CA LEU A 44 4.97 3.77 -1.72
C LEU A 44 5.21 4.56 -0.43
N GLY A 45 6.03 4.02 0.45
CA GLY A 45 6.49 4.72 1.64
C GLY A 45 7.97 4.46 1.91
N PRO A 46 8.62 5.32 2.72
CA PRO A 46 9.94 5.02 3.25
C PRO A 46 9.89 3.75 4.12
N GLU A 47 11.03 3.07 4.27
CA GLU A 47 11.20 1.99 5.26
C GLU A 47 11.16 2.53 6.70
#